data_AF-A0A7X7PFL4-F1
#
_entry.id   AF-A0A7X7PFL4-F1
#
_cell.length_a   1.000
_cell.length_b   1.000
_cell.length_c   1.000
_cell.angle_alpha   90.00
_cell.angle_beta   90.00
_cell.angle_gamma   90.00
#
_symmetry.space_group_name_H-M   'P 1'
#
loop_
_entity.id
_entity.type
_entity.pdbx_description
1 polymer ?
#
loop_
_entity_poly.entity_id
_entity_poly.type
_entity_poly.pdbx_seq_one_letter_code
_entity_poly.pdbx_strand_id
1 'polypeptide(L)'
;VTGYHTEYSSMKFSMFFIAEYSNMVTASALMATLFLGGWDIPFFTFDDMRVIAPGVVEGAQPAVWKTLLTLLSFAIKTFFFIVLFMWVRWTVPRFRYDQIMHLGWKVLLPVALGYIVVVAAAVLTLDSLGIEYGFLYGVILTIVNLIPTGIFLWIIDRDRVIAGSAAPGLEGKRRPGMPVGVTATPVRAGAAEEAAWR
;
A
#
# COMPACT_ATOMS: atom_id res chain seq x y z
N VAL A 1 20.52 -18.35 -6.80
CA VAL A 1 20.87 -18.30 -8.24
C VAL A 1 19.89 -17.37 -8.92
N THR A 2 20.36 -16.28 -9.53
CA THR A 2 19.53 -15.21 -10.10
C THR A 2 19.12 -15.59 -11.52
N GLY A 3 18.17 -16.53 -11.68
CA GLY A 3 17.84 -17.17 -12.96
C GLY A 3 17.60 -16.20 -14.12
N TYR A 4 16.43 -15.55 -14.16
CA TYR A 4 16.03 -14.73 -15.30
C TYR A 4 16.96 -13.52 -15.57
N HIS A 5 17.61 -12.96 -14.53
CA HIS A 5 18.55 -11.84 -14.73
C HIS A 5 19.81 -12.25 -15.48
N THR A 6 20.19 -13.54 -15.47
CA THR A 6 21.38 -14.04 -16.18
C THR A 6 21.11 -14.51 -17.61
N GLU A 7 19.84 -14.61 -18.00
CA GLU A 7 19.42 -15.12 -19.32
C GLU A 7 19.26 -14.01 -20.38
N TYR A 8 19.22 -12.74 -19.97
CA TYR A 8 19.01 -11.61 -20.87
C TYR A 8 20.32 -10.89 -21.26
N SER A 9 20.48 -10.66 -22.57
CA SER A 9 21.54 -9.80 -23.13
C SER A 9 21.38 -8.33 -22.67
N SER A 10 22.48 -7.57 -22.70
CA SER A 10 22.62 -6.21 -22.15
C SER A 10 21.49 -5.24 -22.53
N MET A 11 21.05 -5.22 -23.80
CA MET A 11 19.95 -4.34 -24.22
C MET A 11 18.61 -4.71 -23.57
N LYS A 12 18.29 -6.00 -23.48
CA LYS A 12 17.04 -6.47 -22.84
C LYS A 12 17.09 -6.27 -21.33
N PHE A 13 18.25 -6.51 -20.71
CA PHE A 13 18.50 -6.22 -19.30
C PHE A 13 18.22 -4.73 -18.99
N SER A 14 18.75 -3.80 -19.79
CA SER A 14 18.50 -2.36 -19.61
C SER A 14 17.02 -1.98 -19.73
N MET A 15 16.28 -2.59 -20.66
CA MET A 15 14.84 -2.36 -20.80
C MET A 15 14.06 -2.76 -19.54
N PHE A 16 14.44 -3.85 -18.88
CA PHE A 16 13.80 -4.25 -17.62
C PHE A 16 14.01 -3.23 -16.49
N PHE A 17 15.23 -2.69 -16.32
CA PHE A 17 15.45 -1.64 -15.31
C PHE A 17 14.70 -0.35 -15.64
N ILE A 18 14.74 0.10 -16.90
CA ILE A 18 14.00 1.29 -17.31
C ILE A 18 12.51 1.11 -17.04
N ALA A 19 11.95 -0.06 -17.31
CA ALA A 19 10.55 -0.38 -17.01
C ALA A 19 10.27 -0.38 -15.50
N GLU A 20 11.15 -0.96 -14.67
CA GLU A 20 11.00 -0.96 -13.21
C GLU A 20 11.00 0.48 -12.65
N TYR A 21 11.95 1.30 -13.08
CA TYR A 21 12.04 2.71 -12.64
C TYR A 21 10.90 3.56 -13.19
N SER A 22 10.49 3.34 -14.44
CA SER A 22 9.34 4.03 -15.03
C SER A 22 8.04 3.70 -14.26
N ASN A 23 7.84 2.45 -13.87
CA ASN A 23 6.70 2.06 -13.05
C ASN A 23 6.75 2.72 -11.66
N MET A 24 7.93 2.77 -11.01
CA MET A 24 8.08 3.48 -9.73
C MET A 24 7.71 4.96 -9.82
N VAL A 25 8.15 5.66 -10.88
CA VAL A 25 7.80 7.07 -11.12
C VAL A 25 6.29 7.23 -11.36
N THR A 26 5.71 6.35 -12.18
CA THR A 26 4.28 6.42 -12.53
C THR A 26 3.39 6.13 -11.32
N ALA A 27 3.74 5.13 -10.51
CA ALA A 27 3.06 4.83 -9.25
C ALA A 27 3.18 6.01 -8.26
N SER A 28 4.36 6.62 -8.14
CA SER A 28 4.56 7.80 -7.29
C SER A 28 3.73 9.00 -7.74
N ALA A 29 3.62 9.22 -9.05
CA ALA A 29 2.77 10.25 -9.63
C ALA A 29 1.27 9.99 -9.34
N LEU A 30 0.81 8.74 -9.47
CA LEU A 30 -0.56 8.35 -9.10
C LEU A 30 -0.84 8.51 -7.60
N MET A 31 0.13 8.20 -6.74
CA MET A 31 -0.02 8.44 -5.31
C MET A 31 -0.11 9.93 -4.98
N ALA A 32 0.69 10.76 -5.65
CA ALA A 32 0.63 12.21 -5.49
C ALA A 32 -0.71 12.81 -5.96
N THR A 33 -1.30 12.29 -7.04
CA THR A 33 -2.61 12.76 -7.52
C THR A 33 -3.76 12.31 -6.64
N LEU A 34 -3.81 11.03 -6.25
CA LEU A 34 -4.94 10.46 -5.51
C LEU A 34 -4.98 10.89 -4.05
N PHE A 35 -3.82 11.06 -3.40
CA PHE A 35 -3.76 11.31 -1.95
C PHE A 35 -3.30 12.72 -1.58
N LEU A 36 -2.50 13.40 -2.41
CA LEU A 36 -1.94 14.73 -2.12
C LEU A 36 -2.53 15.84 -3.02
N GLY A 37 -3.67 15.60 -3.67
CA GLY A 37 -4.36 16.61 -4.49
C GLY A 37 -3.63 17.00 -5.79
N GLY A 38 -2.61 16.24 -6.20
CA GLY A 38 -1.91 16.46 -7.47
C GLY A 38 -1.27 17.86 -7.58
N TRP A 39 -1.87 18.70 -8.41
CA TRP A 39 -1.38 20.04 -8.79
C TRP A 39 -1.73 21.14 -7.79
N ASP A 40 -2.69 20.87 -6.91
CA ASP A 40 -3.18 21.83 -5.92
C ASP A 40 -2.14 22.10 -4.82
N ILE A 41 -1.98 23.34 -4.40
CA ILE A 41 -1.02 23.69 -3.35
C ILE A 41 -1.76 23.82 -2.02
N PRO A 42 -1.50 22.92 -1.06
CA PRO A 42 -2.18 23.01 0.23
C PRO A 42 -1.89 24.36 0.88
N PHE A 43 -2.94 24.97 1.45
CA PHE A 43 -2.94 26.27 2.13
C PHE A 43 -2.93 27.53 1.26
N PHE A 44 -2.78 27.41 -0.06
CA PHE A 44 -2.81 28.55 -0.97
C PHE A 44 -3.95 28.38 -1.97
N THR A 45 -4.90 29.32 -2.01
CA THR A 45 -6.07 29.29 -2.92
C THR A 45 -5.80 30.09 -4.21
N PHE A 46 -4.53 30.30 -4.58
CA PHE A 46 -4.16 31.18 -5.71
C PHE A 46 -4.25 30.50 -7.08
N ASP A 47 -4.35 29.18 -7.08
CA ASP A 47 -4.47 28.22 -8.18
C ASP A 47 -5.91 27.71 -8.37
N ASP A 48 -6.76 27.82 -7.34
CA ASP A 48 -8.19 27.50 -7.44
C ASP A 48 -8.93 28.46 -8.38
N MET A 49 -9.66 27.90 -9.34
CA MET A 49 -10.61 28.63 -10.17
C MET A 49 -11.91 28.82 -9.37
N ARG A 50 -11.99 29.88 -8.57
CA ARG A 50 -13.18 30.16 -7.76
C ARG A 50 -14.12 31.13 -8.46
N VAL A 51 -15.36 30.69 -8.67
CA VAL A 51 -16.45 31.55 -9.16
C VAL A 51 -17.01 32.30 -7.96
N ILE A 52 -16.77 33.62 -7.90
CA ILE A 52 -17.22 34.47 -6.79
C ILE A 52 -18.59 35.08 -7.08
N ALA A 53 -18.90 35.27 -8.36
CA ALA A 53 -20.23 35.62 -8.86
C ALA A 53 -20.42 35.01 -10.26
N PRO A 54 -21.66 34.83 -10.75
CA PRO A 54 -21.90 34.38 -12.12
C PRO A 54 -21.14 35.27 -13.12
N GLY A 55 -20.14 34.71 -13.81
CA GLY A 55 -19.30 35.43 -14.77
C GLY A 55 -18.06 36.13 -14.20
N VAL A 56 -17.85 36.12 -12.87
CA VAL A 56 -16.62 36.64 -12.22
C VAL A 56 -15.86 35.47 -11.62
N VAL A 57 -14.79 35.07 -12.30
CA VAL A 57 -13.89 34.00 -11.88
C VAL A 57 -12.61 34.62 -11.33
N GLU A 58 -12.36 34.47 -10.03
CA GLU A 58 -11.03 34.71 -9.47
C GLU A 58 -10.09 33.57 -9.92
N GLY A 59 -8.92 33.93 -10.46
CA GLY A 59 -7.93 32.96 -10.95
C GLY A 59 -7.82 32.84 -12.47
N ALA A 60 -8.70 33.48 -13.25
CA ALA A 60 -8.75 33.38 -14.72
C ALA A 60 -7.59 34.04 -15.50
N GLN A 61 -6.57 34.60 -14.83
CA GLN A 61 -5.40 35.16 -15.49
C GLN A 61 -4.32 34.07 -15.63
N PRO A 62 -4.06 33.54 -16.85
CA PRO A 62 -2.99 32.56 -17.06
C PRO A 62 -1.63 33.25 -16.90
N ALA A 63 -1.11 33.24 -15.67
CA ALA A 63 0.25 33.65 -15.39
C ALA A 63 1.17 32.43 -15.52
N VAL A 64 2.14 32.49 -16.42
CA VAL A 64 3.17 31.43 -16.61
C VAL A 64 3.85 31.07 -15.29
N TRP A 65 4.01 32.04 -14.39
CA TRP A 65 4.56 31.80 -13.05
C TRP A 65 3.69 30.84 -12.22
N LYS A 66 2.36 30.97 -12.26
CA LYS A 66 1.45 30.10 -11.51
C LYS A 66 1.51 28.65 -12.01
N THR A 67 1.56 28.45 -13.32
CA THR A 67 1.65 27.10 -13.90
C THR A 67 2.98 26.42 -13.61
N LEU A 68 4.08 27.19 -13.59
CA LEU A 68 5.38 26.66 -13.15
C LEU A 68 5.38 26.27 -11.68
N LEU A 69 4.68 27.03 -10.83
CA LEU A 69 4.61 26.79 -9.39
C LEU A 69 3.75 25.55 -9.06
N THR A 70 2.60 25.37 -9.71
CA THR A 70 1.78 24.15 -9.54
C THR A 70 2.50 22.91 -10.09
N LEU A 71 3.21 23.02 -11.22
CA LEU A 71 4.08 21.96 -11.74
C LEU A 71 5.20 21.60 -10.76
N LEU A 72 5.86 22.61 -10.18
CA LEU A 72 6.90 22.40 -9.18
C LEU A 72 6.33 21.71 -7.93
N SER A 73 5.14 22.10 -7.48
CA SER A 73 4.47 21.46 -6.34
C SER A 73 4.21 19.97 -6.60
N PHE A 74 3.71 19.64 -7.80
CA PHE A 74 3.47 18.26 -8.21
C PHE A 74 4.76 17.46 -8.31
N ALA A 75 5.82 18.06 -8.87
CA ALA A 75 7.14 17.44 -8.97
C ALA A 75 7.74 17.15 -7.58
N ILE A 76 7.60 18.09 -6.63
CA ILE A 76 8.06 17.91 -5.24
C ILE A 76 7.30 16.77 -4.55
N LYS A 77 5.98 16.72 -4.67
CA LYS A 77 5.15 15.63 -4.10
C LYS A 77 5.51 14.27 -4.71
N THR A 78 5.69 14.23 -6.03
CA THR A 78 6.10 13.01 -6.74
C THR A 78 7.50 12.57 -6.30
N PHE A 79 8.44 13.51 -6.18
CA PHE A 79 9.80 13.25 -5.71
C PHE A 79 9.81 12.72 -4.27
N PHE A 80 8.98 13.29 -3.38
CA PHE A 80 8.78 12.78 -2.03
C PHE A 80 8.37 11.31 -2.02
N PHE A 81 7.39 10.91 -2.85
CA PHE A 81 6.99 9.50 -2.95
C PHE A 81 8.09 8.60 -3.55
N ILE A 82 8.86 9.08 -4.53
CA ILE A 82 10.00 8.32 -5.07
C ILE A 82 11.03 8.06 -3.96
N VAL A 83 11.37 9.09 -3.16
CA VAL A 83 12.28 8.94 -2.01
C VAL A 83 11.71 7.96 -0.99
N LEU A 84 10.40 8.02 -0.72
CA LEU A 84 9.73 7.07 0.18
C LEU A 84 9.80 5.64 -0.35
N PHE A 85 9.58 5.40 -1.65
CA PHE A 85 9.73 4.09 -2.27
C PHE A 85 11.16 3.55 -2.16
N MET A 86 12.16 4.42 -2.38
CA MET A 86 13.56 4.03 -2.20
C MET A 86 13.89 3.72 -0.74
N TRP A 87 13.35 4.50 0.20
CA TRP A 87 13.54 4.27 1.62
C TRP A 87 12.96 2.92 2.05
N VAL A 88 11.72 2.63 1.67
CA VAL A 88 11.05 1.34 1.94
C VAL A 88 11.83 0.18 1.33
N ARG A 89 12.36 0.33 0.11
CA ARG A 89 13.20 -0.69 -0.55
C ARG A 89 14.45 -1.03 0.27
N TRP A 90 15.00 -0.08 1.01
CA TRP A 90 16.19 -0.29 1.83
C TRP A 90 15.87 -0.77 3.25
N THR A 91 14.70 -0.45 3.81
CA THR A 91 14.35 -0.79 5.20
C THR A 91 13.58 -2.09 5.35
N VAL A 92 12.82 -2.51 4.34
CA VAL A 92 11.90 -3.65 4.48
C VAL A 92 12.64 -4.99 4.33
N PRO A 93 12.54 -5.90 5.32
CA PRO A 93 13.05 -7.26 5.20
C PRO A 93 12.36 -8.02 4.07
N ARG A 94 13.11 -8.85 3.33
CA ARG A 94 12.59 -9.61 2.20
C ARG A 94 11.51 -10.60 2.62
N PHE A 95 10.26 -10.38 2.19
CA PHE A 95 9.14 -11.28 2.44
C PHE A 95 9.11 -12.49 1.50
N ARG A 96 8.57 -13.62 1.99
CA ARG A 96 8.30 -14.80 1.15
C ARG A 96 7.00 -14.58 0.34
N TYR A 97 6.95 -15.17 -0.86
CA TYR A 97 5.78 -15.11 -1.75
C TYR A 97 4.46 -15.45 -1.04
N ASP A 98 4.44 -16.54 -0.26
CA ASP A 98 3.23 -16.98 0.45
C ASP A 98 2.72 -15.96 1.47
N GLN A 99 3.62 -15.22 2.11
CA GLN A 99 3.26 -14.19 3.09
C GLN A 99 2.63 -12.98 2.38
N ILE A 100 3.17 -12.59 1.22
CA ILE A 100 2.60 -11.51 0.40
C ILE A 100 1.22 -11.91 -0.13
N MET A 101 1.07 -13.15 -0.60
CA MET A 101 -0.21 -13.67 -1.08
C MET A 101 -1.26 -13.70 0.04
N HIS A 102 -0.87 -14.16 1.23
CA HIS A 102 -1.73 -14.15 2.40
C HIS A 102 -2.17 -12.73 2.79
N LEU A 103 -1.23 -11.78 2.85
CA LEU A 103 -1.51 -10.39 3.20
C LEU A 103 -2.46 -9.74 2.17
N GLY A 104 -2.20 -9.93 0.88
CA GLY A 104 -3.04 -9.38 -0.19
C GLY A 104 -4.47 -9.89 -0.15
N TRP A 105 -4.64 -11.21 -0.11
CA TRP A 105 -5.96 -11.82 -0.28
C TRP A 105 -6.79 -11.86 1.00
N LYS A 106 -6.17 -12.07 2.16
CA LYS A 106 -6.92 -12.26 3.41
C LYS A 106 -7.00 -11.01 4.27
N VAL A 107 -6.14 -10.01 4.04
CA VAL A 107 -6.11 -8.79 4.85
C VAL A 107 -6.46 -7.57 4.00
N LEU A 108 -5.70 -7.28 2.94
CA LEU A 108 -5.89 -6.04 2.18
C LEU A 108 -7.26 -5.96 1.49
N LEU A 109 -7.70 -7.04 0.82
CA LEU A 109 -8.97 -7.03 0.08
C LEU A 109 -10.19 -6.86 1.00
N PRO A 110 -10.38 -7.67 2.07
CA PRO A 110 -11.53 -7.49 2.97
C PRO A 110 -11.52 -6.14 3.68
N VAL A 111 -10.35 -5.64 4.08
CA VAL A 111 -10.22 -4.33 4.73
C VAL A 111 -10.60 -3.20 3.78
N ALA A 112 -10.14 -3.24 2.53
CA ALA A 112 -10.50 -2.22 1.53
C ALA A 112 -12.02 -2.17 1.29
N LEU A 113 -12.67 -3.33 1.19
CA LEU A 113 -14.13 -3.40 1.05
C LEU A 113 -14.84 -2.84 2.28
N GLY A 114 -14.42 -3.22 3.49
CA GLY A 114 -14.97 -2.68 4.73
C GLY A 114 -14.80 -1.16 4.83
N TYR A 115 -13.64 -0.64 4.43
CA TYR A 115 -13.35 0.79 4.44
C TYR A 115 -14.28 1.58 3.52
N ILE A 116 -14.53 1.09 2.31
CA ILE A 116 -15.47 1.73 1.37
C ILE A 116 -16.87 1.81 1.97
N VAL A 117 -17.35 0.74 2.62
CA VAL A 117 -18.66 0.74 3.28
C VAL A 117 -18.72 1.75 4.42
N VAL A 118 -17.67 1.84 5.24
CA VAL A 118 -17.59 2.82 6.34
C VAL A 118 -17.62 4.25 5.80
N VAL A 119 -16.81 4.56 4.77
CA VAL A 119 -16.79 5.89 4.16
C VAL A 119 -18.14 6.22 3.51
N ALA A 120 -18.75 5.28 2.79
CA ALA A 120 -20.05 5.48 2.16
C ALA A 120 -21.15 5.74 3.19
N ALA A 121 -21.19 4.96 4.27
CA ALA A 121 -22.14 5.16 5.37
C ALA A 121 -21.91 6.51 6.06
N ALA A 122 -20.66 6.88 6.31
CA ALA A 122 -20.32 8.16 6.91
C ALA A 122 -20.83 9.33 6.08
N VAL A 123 -20.51 9.36 4.78
CA VAL A 123 -20.97 10.41 3.86
C VAL A 123 -22.50 10.49 3.83
N LEU A 124 -23.19 9.34 3.73
CA LEU A 124 -24.66 9.30 3.73
C LEU A 124 -25.26 9.83 5.04
N THR A 125 -24.68 9.51 6.18
CA THR A 125 -25.17 10.03 7.47
C THR A 125 -24.97 11.54 7.59
N LEU A 126 -23.84 12.08 7.14
CA LEU A 126 -23.59 13.53 7.17
C LEU A 126 -24.55 14.29 6.24
N ASP A 127 -24.81 13.75 5.06
CA ASP A 127 -25.75 14.32 4.09
C ASP A 127 -27.19 14.30 4.65
N SER A 128 -27.59 13.20 5.30
CA SER A 128 -28.92 13.10 5.94
C SER A 128 -29.14 14.08 7.09
N LEU A 129 -28.06 14.56 7.71
CA LEU A 129 -28.10 15.57 8.78
C LEU A 129 -28.07 17.01 8.23
N GLY A 130 -27.98 17.19 6.91
CA GLY A 130 -28.00 18.50 6.26
C GLY A 130 -26.76 19.36 6.55
N ILE A 131 -25.63 18.73 6.87
CA ILE A 131 -24.37 19.46 7.13
C ILE A 131 -23.80 19.90 5.78
N GLU A 132 -23.79 21.21 5.51
CA GLU A 132 -23.18 21.76 4.31
C GLU A 132 -21.69 21.40 4.21
N TYR A 133 -21.20 21.24 2.98
CA TYR A 133 -19.80 20.98 2.65
C TYR A 133 -18.90 22.15 3.08
N GLY A 134 -18.55 22.16 4.36
CA GLY A 134 -17.71 23.19 4.98
C GLY A 134 -16.67 22.58 5.91
N PHE A 135 -16.10 23.43 6.77
CA PHE A 135 -15.05 23.02 7.71
C PHE A 135 -15.50 21.89 8.65
N LEU A 136 -16.73 21.95 9.16
CA LEU A 136 -17.29 20.92 10.04
C LEU A 136 -17.44 19.56 9.34
N TYR A 137 -17.89 19.55 8.09
CA TYR A 137 -17.98 18.34 7.27
C TYR A 137 -16.59 17.69 7.10
N GLY A 138 -15.56 18.51 6.80
CA GLY A 138 -14.17 18.05 6.71
C GLY A 138 -13.61 17.51 8.03
N VAL A 139 -13.90 18.15 9.16
CA VAL A 139 -13.44 17.68 10.48
C VAL A 139 -14.09 16.34 10.85
N ILE A 140 -15.40 16.20 10.63
CA ILE A 140 -16.13 14.95 10.92
C ILE A 140 -15.58 13.82 10.03
N LEU A 141 -15.41 14.05 8.73
CA LEU A 141 -14.78 13.08 7.83
C LEU A 141 -13.37 12.72 8.29
N THR A 142 -12.56 13.69 8.69
CA THR A 142 -11.20 13.42 9.18
C THR A 142 -11.21 12.48 10.39
N ILE A 143 -12.10 12.73 11.36
CA ILE A 143 -12.28 11.85 12.53
C ILE A 143 -12.74 10.45 12.10
N VAL A 144 -13.73 10.37 11.22
CA VAL A 144 -14.27 9.10 10.73
C VAL A 144 -13.27 8.32 9.88
N ASN A 145 -12.29 8.98 9.23
CA ASN A 145 -11.19 8.31 8.53
C ASN A 145 -10.08 7.88 9.50
N LEU A 146 -9.79 8.66 10.54
CA LEU A 146 -8.75 8.34 11.53
C LEU A 146 -9.09 7.11 12.36
N ILE A 147 -10.37 6.88 12.70
CA ILE A 147 -10.80 5.74 13.53
C ILE A 147 -10.53 4.39 12.84
N PRO A 148 -11.02 4.11 11.62
CA PRO A 148 -10.70 2.89 10.87
C PRO A 148 -9.21 2.76 10.59
N THR A 149 -8.52 3.87 10.29
CA THR A 149 -7.08 3.87 10.06
C THR A 149 -6.31 3.44 11.31
N GLY A 150 -6.66 3.96 12.48
CA GLY A 150 -6.06 3.56 13.76
C GLY A 150 -6.33 2.10 14.11
N ILE A 151 -7.57 1.62 13.90
CA ILE A 151 -7.94 0.21 14.10
C ILE A 151 -7.12 -0.68 13.16
N PHE A 152 -6.98 -0.29 11.89
CA PHE A 152 -6.21 -1.03 10.91
C PHE A 152 -4.74 -1.13 11.28
N LEU A 153 -4.12 -0.01 11.68
CA LEU A 153 -2.72 -0.01 12.14
C LEU A 153 -2.53 -0.90 13.36
N TRP A 154 -3.44 -0.85 14.33
CA TRP A 154 -3.38 -1.71 15.51
C TRP A 154 -3.55 -3.20 15.20
N ILE A 155 -4.37 -3.54 14.21
CA ILE A 155 -4.53 -4.93 13.73
C ILE A 155 -3.25 -5.43 13.05
N ILE A 156 -2.58 -4.58 12.27
CA ILE A 156 -1.33 -4.92 11.58
C ILE A 156 -0.16 -5.03 12.55
N ASP A 157 -0.07 -4.11 13.50
CA ASP A 157 1.04 -4.01 14.46
C ASP A 157 1.00 -5.13 15.52
N ARG A 158 -0.17 -5.72 15.77
CA ARG A 158 -0.23 -7.01 16.46
C ARG A 158 0.30 -8.09 15.52
N ASP A 159 1.45 -8.66 15.86
CA ASP A 159 2.22 -9.76 15.22
C ASP A 159 1.45 -11.02 14.75
N ARG A 160 0.11 -10.99 14.71
CA ARG A 160 -0.78 -12.05 14.23
C ARG A 160 -0.79 -12.20 12.71
N VAL A 161 -0.46 -11.16 11.94
CA VAL A 161 -0.51 -11.20 10.46
C VAL A 161 0.85 -11.56 9.84
N ILE A 162 1.95 -11.12 10.46
CA ILE A 162 3.32 -11.42 10.02
C ILE A 162 3.95 -12.36 11.03
N ALA A 163 3.49 -13.62 11.04
CA ALA A 163 4.21 -14.66 11.76
C ALA A 163 5.60 -14.80 11.11
N GLY A 164 6.65 -14.47 11.87
CA GLY A 164 8.02 -14.75 11.49
C GLY A 164 8.14 -16.23 11.11
N SER A 165 8.88 -16.52 10.04
CA SER A 165 9.18 -17.88 9.57
C SER A 165 9.89 -18.76 10.59
N ALA A 166 10.24 -18.20 11.76
CA ALA A 166 10.78 -18.87 12.92
C ALA A 166 9.68 -19.37 13.88
N ALA A 167 8.45 -19.61 13.43
CA ALA A 167 7.55 -20.46 14.21
C ALA A 167 8.27 -21.80 14.42
N PRO A 168 8.57 -22.21 15.67
CA PRO A 168 9.10 -23.53 15.98
C PRO A 168 7.96 -24.54 15.84
N GLY A 169 7.43 -24.66 14.62
CA GLY A 169 6.40 -25.60 14.28
C GLY A 169 7.07 -26.92 13.96
N LEU A 170 7.06 -27.81 14.95
CA LEU A 170 7.55 -29.19 14.92
C LEU A 170 9.01 -29.36 15.38
N GLU A 171 9.33 -28.83 16.56
CA GLU A 171 10.09 -29.67 17.49
C GLU A 171 9.24 -30.94 17.69
N GLY A 172 9.56 -31.97 16.92
CA GLY A 172 8.83 -33.22 16.91
C GLY A 172 8.72 -33.69 18.34
N LYS A 173 7.48 -33.80 18.83
CA LYS A 173 7.16 -34.41 20.13
C LYS A 173 8.05 -35.63 20.30
N ARG A 174 9.09 -35.52 21.13
CA ARG A 174 9.96 -36.65 21.45
C ARG A 174 9.04 -37.73 21.97
N ARG A 175 9.03 -38.88 21.28
CA ARG A 175 8.37 -40.06 21.84
C ARG A 175 9.16 -40.42 23.12
N PRO A 176 8.49 -40.71 24.24
CA PRO A 176 9.18 -41.18 25.44
C PRO A 176 10.04 -42.40 25.09
N GLY A 177 11.36 -42.32 25.33
CA GLY A 177 12.31 -43.41 25.08
C GLY A 177 13.27 -43.26 23.88
N MET A 178 13.25 -42.14 23.14
CA MET A 178 14.17 -41.94 22.00
C MET A 178 15.58 -41.48 22.46
N PRO A 179 16.67 -42.08 21.97
CA PRO A 179 18.04 -41.67 22.31
C PRO A 179 18.32 -40.22 21.90
N VAL A 180 19.14 -39.54 22.71
CA VAL A 180 19.49 -38.12 22.53
C VAL A 180 20.24 -37.95 21.20
N GLY A 181 19.66 -37.18 20.28
CA GLY A 181 20.28 -36.85 18.98
C GLY A 181 19.48 -37.28 17.74
N VAL A 182 18.41 -38.08 17.91
CA VAL A 182 17.54 -38.49 16.79
C VAL A 182 16.24 -37.70 16.85
N THR A 183 16.05 -36.75 15.94
CA THR A 183 14.73 -36.15 15.70
C THR A 183 13.93 -37.08 14.80
N ALA A 184 12.65 -37.31 15.12
CA ALA A 184 11.76 -38.04 14.23
C ALA A 184 11.69 -37.32 12.89
N THR A 185 12.29 -37.89 11.85
CA THR A 185 12.05 -37.48 10.47
C THR A 185 10.54 -37.59 10.24
N PRO A 186 9.85 -36.52 9.80
CA PRO A 186 8.47 -36.67 9.37
C PRO A 186 8.50 -37.63 8.20
N VAL A 187 8.03 -38.85 8.41
CA VAL A 187 7.74 -39.79 7.32
C VAL A 187 6.78 -39.04 6.41
N ARG A 188 7.25 -38.68 5.21
CA ARG A 188 6.41 -38.10 4.16
C ARG A 188 5.19 -39.01 4.03
N ALA A 189 4.01 -38.45 4.29
CA ALA A 189 2.74 -39.16 4.19
C ALA A 189 2.50 -39.81 2.81
N GLY A 190 3.27 -39.46 1.77
CA GLY A 190 3.20 -40.09 0.45
C GLY A 190 3.95 -41.43 0.30
N ALA A 191 4.86 -41.81 1.20
CA ALA A 191 5.62 -43.06 1.03
C ALA A 191 4.83 -44.32 1.41
N ALA A 192 3.76 -44.17 2.22
CA ALA A 192 2.86 -45.27 2.55
C ALA A 192 1.86 -45.56 1.41
N GLU A 193 1.59 -44.58 0.54
CA GLU A 193 0.63 -44.71 -0.56
C GLU A 193 1.25 -45.44 -1.76
N GLU A 194 2.55 -45.27 -2.03
CA GLU A 194 3.27 -46.01 -3.08
C GLU A 194 3.48 -47.51 -2.78
N ALA A 195 3.43 -47.91 -1.50
CA ALA A 195 3.53 -49.31 -1.09
C ALA A 195 2.19 -50.06 -1.12
N ALA A 196 1.06 -49.35 -1.24
CA ALA A 196 -0.27 -49.95 -1.35
C ALA A 196 -0.66 -50.31 -2.80
N TRP A 197 0.12 -49.84 -3.78
CA TRP A 197 -0.09 -50.08 -5.22
C TRP A 197 1.00 -50.93 -5.88
N ARG A 198 1.77 -51.69 -5.08
CA ARG A 198 2.67 -52.76 -5.56
C ARG A 198 2.31 -54.07 -4.87
#